data_AF-A0A1M7ELZ5-F1
#
_entry.id   AF-A0A1M7ELZ5-F1
#
_cell.length_a   1.000
_cell.length_b   1.000
_cell.length_c   1.000
_cell.angle_alpha   90.00
_cell.angle_beta   90.00
_cell.angle_gamma   90.00
#
_symmetry.space_group_name_H-M   'P 1'
#
loop_
_entity.id
_entity.type
_entity.pdbx_description
1 polymer ?
#
loop_
_entity_poly.entity_id
_entity_poly.type
_entity_poly.pdbx_seq_one_letter_code
_entity_poly.pdbx_strand_id
1 'polypeptide(L)'
;MQIQADSVEDYISKIPEERQEVFRKIFNVVNDNLPQGFKENISYGMVGWAVPLETYPAGYHCTPGSPLPFMSLASQKNFIALYHMGIYAKPELLDWFVAEFPKYSKRKLDMGKSCIRFKNMDDIPFELLAEVSKKMTLQDWISIYETQFKK
;
A
#
# COMPACT_ATOMS: atom_id res chain seq x y z
N MET A 1 -7.85 5.21 -12.92
CA MET A 1 -7.10 4.78 -14.12
C MET A 1 -6.61 3.38 -13.86
N GLN A 2 -6.77 2.45 -14.81
CA GLN A 2 -6.20 1.11 -14.72
C GLN A 2 -5.03 1.02 -15.69
N ILE A 3 -3.89 0.56 -15.20
CA ILE A 3 -2.70 0.31 -16.02
C ILE A 3 -2.52 -1.20 -16.04
N GLN A 4 -2.63 -1.81 -17.21
CA GLN A 4 -2.32 -3.22 -17.39
C GLN A 4 -0.82 -3.37 -17.48
N ALA A 5 -0.24 -4.16 -16.57
CA ALA A 5 1.18 -4.41 -16.52
C ALA A 5 1.47 -5.83 -16.02
N ASP A 6 2.56 -6.40 -16.50
CA ASP A 6 2.97 -7.78 -16.17
C ASP A 6 4.06 -7.84 -15.09
N SER A 7 4.70 -6.69 -14.81
CA SER A 7 5.71 -6.54 -13.75
C SER A 7 5.73 -5.11 -13.20
N VAL A 8 6.38 -4.92 -12.04
CA VAL A 8 6.54 -3.59 -11.43
C VAL A 8 7.29 -2.64 -12.37
N GLU A 9 8.32 -3.12 -13.05
CA GLU A 9 9.07 -2.34 -14.03
C GLU A 9 8.21 -1.97 -15.24
N ASP A 10 7.42 -2.92 -15.75
CA ASP A 10 6.48 -2.65 -16.84
C ASP A 10 5.43 -1.61 -16.42
N TYR A 11 4.92 -1.68 -15.18
CA TYR A 11 4.02 -0.68 -14.62
C TYR A 11 4.68 0.71 -14.59
N ILE A 12 5.91 0.80 -14.06
CA ILE A 12 6.64 2.07 -13.96
C ILE A 12 6.93 2.64 -15.36
N SER A 13 7.23 1.80 -16.36
CA SER A 13 7.45 2.27 -17.74
C SER A 13 6.20 2.91 -18.37
N LYS A 14 5.01 2.57 -17.87
CA LYS A 14 3.71 3.02 -18.38
C LYS A 14 3.14 4.24 -17.66
N ILE A 15 3.75 4.69 -16.56
CA ILE A 15 3.33 5.92 -15.87
C ILE A 15 4.10 7.14 -16.41
N PRO A 16 3.56 8.37 -16.24
CA PRO A 16 4.26 9.58 -16.65
C PRO A 16 5.70 9.65 -16.12
N GLU A 17 6.63 10.05 -16.98
CA GLU A 17 8.07 10.05 -16.71
C GLU A 17 8.41 10.78 -15.40
N GLU A 18 7.76 11.91 -15.14
CA GLU A 18 7.97 12.72 -13.94
C GLU A 18 7.56 12.02 -12.63
N ARG A 19 6.87 10.88 -12.71
CA ARG A 19 6.46 10.08 -11.55
C ARG A 19 7.28 8.82 -11.36
N GLN A 20 8.05 8.39 -12.36
CA GLN A 20 8.72 7.10 -12.34
C GLN A 20 9.71 6.98 -11.19
N GLU A 21 10.54 8.00 -10.99
CA GLU A 21 11.54 8.02 -9.91
C GLU A 21 10.87 7.97 -8.53
N VAL A 22 9.89 8.83 -8.29
CA VAL A 22 9.20 8.90 -7.01
C VAL A 22 8.37 7.64 -6.74
N PHE A 23 7.69 7.11 -7.75
CA PHE A 23 6.95 5.85 -7.63
C PHE A 23 7.89 4.70 -7.25
N ARG A 24 9.02 4.57 -7.94
CA ARG A 24 10.07 3.57 -7.64
C ARG A 24 10.59 3.73 -6.22
N LYS A 25 10.82 4.95 -5.77
CA LYS A 25 11.28 5.23 -4.41
C LYS A 25 10.24 4.83 -3.35
N ILE A 26 8.96 5.14 -3.57
CA ILE A 26 7.88 4.68 -2.66
C ILE A 26 7.81 3.16 -2.65
N PHE A 27 7.85 2.52 -3.83
CA PHE A 27 7.83 1.07 -3.96
C PHE A 27 8.96 0.42 -3.16
N ASN A 28 10.21 0.86 -3.35
CA ASN A 28 11.37 0.34 -2.62
C ASN A 28 11.23 0.55 -1.11
N VAL A 29 10.82 1.75 -0.68
CA VAL A 29 10.61 2.04 0.76
C VAL A 29 9.62 1.07 1.38
N VAL A 30 8.49 0.80 0.72
CA VAL A 30 7.51 -0.16 1.24
C VAL A 30 8.12 -1.57 1.23
N ASN A 31 8.70 -1.99 0.12
CA ASN A 31 9.23 -3.35 -0.05
C ASN A 31 10.32 -3.70 0.97
N ASP A 32 11.25 -2.77 1.21
CA ASP A 32 12.40 -2.96 2.10
C ASP A 32 12.00 -2.94 3.59
N ASN A 33 10.83 -2.39 3.92
CA ASN A 33 10.38 -2.21 5.30
C ASN A 33 9.16 -3.07 5.67
N LEU A 34 8.59 -3.81 4.71
CA LEU A 34 7.50 -4.74 4.99
C LEU A 34 8.01 -5.94 5.81
N PRO A 35 7.26 -6.37 6.85
CA PRO A 35 7.55 -7.60 7.55
C PRO A 35 7.58 -8.82 6.61
N GLN A 36 8.36 -9.83 6.98
CA GLN A 36 8.53 -11.02 6.17
C GLN A 36 7.19 -11.72 5.87
N GLY A 37 7.06 -12.20 4.63
CA GLY A 37 6.00 -13.11 4.20
C GLY A 37 4.99 -12.49 3.24
N PHE A 38 4.89 -11.15 3.20
CA PHE A 38 4.16 -10.49 2.12
C PHE A 38 4.84 -10.74 0.76
N LYS A 39 4.04 -10.81 -0.31
CA LYS A 39 4.52 -11.00 -1.68
C LYS A 39 4.00 -9.90 -2.59
N GLU A 40 4.88 -9.41 -3.46
CA GLU A 40 4.55 -8.49 -4.52
C GLU A 40 3.52 -9.10 -5.47
N ASN A 41 2.61 -8.28 -5.98
CA ASN A 41 1.67 -8.66 -7.02
C ASN A 41 1.29 -7.46 -7.88
N ILE A 42 0.64 -7.76 -9.01
CA ILE A 42 -0.13 -6.78 -9.76
C ILE A 42 -1.57 -7.23 -9.72
N SER A 43 -2.43 -6.39 -9.15
CA SER A 43 -3.85 -6.68 -9.03
C SER A 43 -4.67 -5.41 -9.23
N TYR A 44 -5.80 -5.55 -9.92
CA TYR A 44 -6.70 -4.43 -10.28
C TYR A 44 -5.99 -3.24 -10.96
N GLY A 45 -4.92 -3.52 -11.73
CA GLY A 45 -4.12 -2.49 -12.41
C GLY A 45 -3.30 -1.61 -11.46
N MET A 46 -2.85 -2.17 -10.33
CA MET A 46 -1.99 -1.54 -9.33
C MET A 46 -0.87 -2.50 -8.92
N VAL A 47 0.28 -1.96 -8.56
CA VAL A 47 1.34 -2.72 -7.89
C VAL A 47 0.94 -2.89 -6.43
N GLY A 48 1.19 -4.04 -5.81
CA GLY A 48 0.82 -4.24 -4.43
C GLY A 48 1.54 -5.37 -3.73
N TRP A 49 1.16 -5.56 -2.47
CA TRP A 49 1.66 -6.60 -1.59
C TRP A 49 0.48 -7.30 -0.94
N ALA A 50 0.53 -8.63 -0.92
CA ALA A 50 -0.51 -9.48 -0.36
C ALA A 50 0.07 -10.62 0.46
N VAL A 51 -0.77 -11.20 1.31
CA VAL A 51 -0.49 -12.48 1.96
C VAL A 51 -0.68 -13.58 0.91
N PRO A 52 0.38 -14.36 0.62
CA PRO A 52 0.33 -15.38 -0.41
C PRO A 52 -0.57 -16.57 0.00
N LEU A 53 -1.15 -17.26 -0.99
CA LEU A 53 -2.08 -18.37 -0.76
C LEU A 53 -1.41 -19.55 -0.04
N GLU A 54 -0.11 -19.72 -0.25
CA GLU A 54 0.71 -20.71 0.43
C GLU A 54 0.72 -20.51 1.95
N THR A 55 0.62 -19.26 2.40
CA THR A 55 0.53 -18.92 3.84
C THR A 55 -0.91 -18.83 4.32
N TYR A 56 -1.83 -18.36 3.47
CA TYR A 56 -3.24 -18.20 3.81
C TYR A 56 -4.14 -18.75 2.68
N PRO A 57 -4.42 -20.07 2.67
CA PRO A 57 -5.10 -20.74 1.56
C PRO A 57 -6.54 -20.28 1.32
N ALA A 58 -7.22 -19.76 2.35
CA ALA A 58 -8.58 -19.25 2.21
C ALA A 58 -8.64 -17.97 1.35
N GLY A 59 -7.53 -17.23 1.24
CA GLY A 59 -7.40 -16.08 0.36
C GLY A 59 -8.40 -14.95 0.64
N TYR A 60 -8.55 -14.08 -0.35
CA TYR A 60 -9.46 -12.93 -0.25
C TYR A 60 -10.93 -13.32 -0.52
N HIS A 61 -11.83 -12.87 0.35
CA HIS A 61 -13.23 -13.29 0.35
C HIS A 61 -14.03 -12.68 -0.80
N CYS A 62 -13.70 -11.45 -1.23
CA CYS A 62 -14.38 -10.83 -2.36
C CYS A 62 -13.92 -11.40 -3.71
N THR A 63 -12.80 -12.12 -3.76
CA THR A 63 -12.28 -12.72 -5.00
C THR A 63 -11.66 -14.07 -4.67
N PRO A 64 -12.50 -15.13 -4.57
CA PRO A 64 -12.05 -16.46 -4.18
C PRO A 64 -10.87 -16.94 -5.03
N GLY A 65 -9.88 -17.54 -4.38
CA GLY A 65 -8.65 -18.01 -5.03
C GLY A 65 -7.62 -16.92 -5.32
N SER A 66 -7.82 -15.69 -4.83
CA SER A 66 -6.79 -14.63 -4.88
C SER A 66 -6.08 -14.45 -3.53
N PRO A 67 -4.80 -14.03 -3.52
CA PRO A 67 -4.07 -13.65 -2.31
C PRO A 67 -4.80 -12.58 -1.49
N LEU A 68 -4.62 -12.58 -0.17
CA LEU A 68 -5.26 -11.60 0.71
C LEU A 68 -4.55 -10.23 0.59
N PRO A 69 -5.19 -9.20 0.00
CA PRO A 69 -4.57 -7.90 -0.24
C PRO A 69 -4.19 -7.19 1.05
N PHE A 70 -3.06 -6.47 1.06
CA PHE A 70 -2.60 -5.70 2.21
C PHE A 70 -2.25 -4.24 1.87
N MET A 71 -1.36 -4.03 0.89
CA MET A 71 -0.98 -2.69 0.43
C MET A 71 -1.00 -2.62 -1.09
N SER A 72 -1.22 -1.42 -1.65
CA SER A 72 -1.13 -1.19 -3.09
C SER A 72 -0.63 0.21 -3.41
N LEU A 73 0.11 0.37 -4.49
CA LEU A 73 0.65 1.62 -4.99
C LEU A 73 0.15 1.83 -6.43
N ALA A 74 -0.43 3.01 -6.68
CA ALA A 74 -1.02 3.32 -7.98
C ALA A 74 -0.70 4.73 -8.45
N SER A 75 -0.36 4.89 -9.73
CA SER A 75 -0.33 6.20 -10.38
C SER A 75 -1.74 6.52 -10.88
N GLN A 76 -2.39 7.52 -10.29
CA GLN A 76 -3.71 8.00 -10.70
C GLN A 76 -3.57 9.30 -11.48
N LYS A 77 -4.62 9.76 -12.16
CA LYS A 77 -4.55 10.92 -13.07
C LYS A 77 -3.78 12.13 -12.50
N ASN A 78 -3.99 12.48 -11.23
CA ASN A 78 -3.43 13.69 -10.61
C ASN A 78 -2.51 13.42 -9.39
N PHE A 79 -2.28 12.17 -9.01
CA PHE A 79 -1.54 11.84 -7.79
C PHE A 79 -1.01 10.40 -7.83
N ILE A 80 0.00 10.12 -7.01
CA ILE A 80 0.33 8.74 -6.62
C ILE A 80 -0.47 8.40 -5.37
N ALA A 81 -1.06 7.21 -5.33
CA ALA A 81 -1.84 6.73 -4.19
C ALA A 81 -1.20 5.51 -3.56
N LEU A 82 -0.99 5.57 -2.25
CA LEU A 82 -0.67 4.41 -1.43
C LEU A 82 -1.91 3.96 -0.68
N TYR A 83 -2.36 2.74 -0.95
CA TYR A 83 -3.42 2.07 -0.24
C TYR A 83 -2.83 1.20 0.86
N HIS A 84 -3.34 1.33 2.08
CA HIS A 84 -2.89 0.55 3.22
C HIS A 84 -4.10 0.01 3.99
N MET A 85 -4.31 -1.31 3.92
CA MET A 85 -5.46 -1.96 4.55
C MET A 85 -5.36 -1.98 6.08
N GLY A 86 -4.14 -2.10 6.62
CA GLY A 86 -3.91 -1.94 8.07
C GLY A 86 -4.40 -0.61 8.64
N ILE A 87 -4.11 0.53 7.99
CA ILE A 87 -4.62 1.85 8.40
C ILE A 87 -6.16 1.86 8.41
N TYR A 88 -6.77 1.24 7.40
CA TYR A 88 -8.23 1.18 7.32
C TYR A 88 -8.87 0.29 8.39
N ALA A 89 -8.23 -0.81 8.75
CA ALA A 89 -8.78 -1.83 9.65
C ALA A 89 -8.45 -1.61 11.13
N LYS A 90 -7.42 -0.81 11.45
CA LYS A 90 -6.97 -0.57 12.83
C LYS A 90 -7.02 0.93 13.16
N PRO A 91 -8.06 1.41 13.88
CA PRO A 91 -8.22 2.83 14.24
C PRO A 91 -6.98 3.43 14.92
N GLU A 92 -6.36 2.70 15.84
CA GLU A 92 -5.13 3.15 16.53
C GLU A 92 -3.97 3.43 15.57
N LEU A 93 -3.86 2.66 14.48
CA LEU A 93 -2.81 2.87 13.46
C LEU A 93 -3.12 4.10 12.61
N LEU A 94 -4.39 4.33 12.28
CA LEU A 94 -4.84 5.55 11.62
C LEU A 94 -4.54 6.78 12.49
N ASP A 95 -4.92 6.76 13.76
CA ASP A 95 -4.72 7.88 14.68
C ASP A 95 -3.23 8.19 14.85
N TRP A 96 -2.40 7.17 15.01
CA TRP A 96 -0.94 7.32 15.03
C TRP A 96 -0.42 7.95 13.73
N PHE A 97 -0.83 7.46 12.57
CA PHE A 97 -0.35 7.96 11.28
C PHE A 97 -0.74 9.44 11.06
N VAL A 98 -1.98 9.81 11.41
CA VAL A 98 -2.46 11.20 11.32
C VAL A 98 -1.69 12.12 12.26
N ALA A 99 -1.37 11.66 13.48
CA ALA A 99 -0.60 12.44 14.45
C ALA A 99 0.88 12.60 14.06
N GLU A 100 1.48 11.58 13.41
CA GLU A 100 2.87 11.62 12.97
C GLU A 100 3.07 12.43 11.68
N PHE A 101 2.11 12.42 10.75
CA PHE A 101 2.26 13.03 9.42
C PHE A 101 2.83 14.48 9.42
N PRO A 102 2.36 15.42 10.27
CA PRO A 102 2.86 16.80 10.28
C PRO A 102 4.34 16.94 10.68
N LYS A 103 4.94 15.92 11.28
CA LYS A 103 6.37 15.92 11.63
C LYS A 103 7.27 15.65 10.42
N TYR A 104 6.73 14.99 9.39
CA TYR A 104 7.46 14.53 8.21
C TYR A 104 7.10 15.29 6.93
N SER A 105 5.97 16.01 6.92
CA SER A 105 5.53 16.81 5.77
C SER A 105 4.94 18.12 6.23
N LYS A 106 5.24 19.19 5.48
CA LYS A 106 4.63 20.51 5.68
C LYS A 106 3.24 20.62 5.06
N ARG A 107 2.85 19.64 4.25
CA ARG A 107 1.57 19.62 3.55
C ARG A 107 0.51 18.98 4.43
N LYS A 108 -0.75 19.34 4.17
CA LYS A 108 -1.88 18.67 4.80
C LYS A 108 -1.99 17.25 4.24
N LEU A 109 -2.16 16.28 5.12
CA LEU A 109 -2.50 14.90 4.76
C LEU A 109 -3.79 14.86 3.92
N ASP A 110 -3.68 14.38 2.69
CA ASP A 110 -4.82 14.07 1.82
C ASP A 110 -5.01 12.57 1.79
N MET A 111 -6.10 12.08 2.39
CA MET A 111 -6.42 10.66 2.39
C MET A 111 -7.91 10.36 2.34
N GLY A 112 -8.25 9.18 1.81
CA GLY A 112 -9.53 8.51 2.04
C GLY A 112 -9.40 7.48 3.18
N LYS A 113 -10.33 6.52 3.24
CA LYS A 113 -10.36 5.47 4.29
C LYS A 113 -9.07 4.64 4.38
N SER A 114 -8.53 4.22 3.23
CA SER A 114 -7.29 3.45 3.13
C SER A 114 -6.24 4.10 2.23
N CYS A 115 -6.58 5.20 1.56
CA CYS A 115 -5.86 5.73 0.41
C CYS A 115 -5.18 7.04 0.77
N ILE A 116 -3.85 7.04 0.89
CA ILE A 116 -3.03 8.25 1.06
C ILE A 116 -2.69 8.78 -0.33
N ARG A 117 -2.92 10.07 -0.59
CA ARG A 117 -2.79 10.69 -1.91
C ARG A 117 -1.65 11.70 -1.95
N PHE A 118 -0.65 11.42 -2.77
CA PHE A 118 0.48 12.30 -2.99
C PHE A 118 0.32 13.11 -4.27
N LYS A 119 0.00 14.39 -4.13
CA LYS A 119 -0.14 15.34 -5.24
C LYS A 119 1.16 16.10 -5.56
N ASN A 120 2.07 16.16 -4.60
CA ASN A 120 3.36 16.83 -4.75
C ASN A 120 4.46 15.79 -4.55
N MET A 121 5.27 15.58 -5.59
CA MET A 121 6.30 14.53 -5.63
C MET A 121 7.57 14.91 -4.87
N ASP A 122 7.75 16.20 -4.56
CA ASP A 122 8.93 16.72 -3.85
C ASP A 122 8.78 16.67 -2.32
N ASP A 123 7.58 16.36 -1.81
CA ASP A 123 7.27 16.35 -0.37
C ASP A 123 6.62 15.03 0.06
N ILE A 124 7.17 13.91 -0.43
CA ILE A 124 6.77 12.57 0.01
C ILE A 124 7.48 12.24 1.33
N PRO A 125 6.75 11.94 2.42
CA PRO A 125 7.34 11.63 3.72
C PRO A 125 7.88 10.19 3.76
N PHE A 126 8.94 9.90 3.02
CA PHE A 126 9.49 8.55 2.84
C PHE A 126 9.81 7.84 4.17
N GLU A 127 10.36 8.57 5.16
CA GLU A 127 10.65 8.01 6.48
C GLU A 127 9.39 7.52 7.20
N LEU A 128 8.30 8.29 7.15
CA LEU A 128 7.02 7.88 7.72
C LEU A 128 6.41 6.68 6.99
N LEU A 129 6.59 6.61 5.66
CA LEU A 129 6.15 5.46 4.88
C LEU A 129 6.92 4.20 5.26
N ALA A 130 8.22 4.30 5.48
CA ALA A 130 9.03 3.20 6.00
C ALA A 130 8.52 2.73 7.37
N GLU A 131 8.24 3.67 8.27
CA GLU A 131 7.76 3.34 9.62
C GLU A 131 6.38 2.70 9.62
N VAL A 132 5.42 3.21 8.84
CA VAL A 132 4.08 2.62 8.79
C VAL A 132 4.09 1.21 8.17
N SER A 133 4.94 0.97 7.17
CA SER A 133 5.08 -0.34 6.54
C SER A 133 5.52 -1.45 7.51
N LYS A 134 6.22 -1.10 8.61
CA LYS A 134 6.66 -2.05 9.64
C LYS A 134 5.59 -2.40 10.67
N LYS A 135 4.53 -1.59 10.78
CA LYS A 135 3.61 -1.59 11.95
C LYS A 135 2.66 -2.79 12.03
N MET A 136 2.59 -3.61 11.00
CA MET A 136 1.66 -4.74 10.94
C MET A 136 2.31 -5.94 10.31
N THR A 137 2.46 -7.02 11.08
CA THR A 137 2.97 -8.28 10.55
C THR A 137 1.92 -8.97 9.69
N LEU A 138 2.36 -9.95 8.90
CA LEU A 138 1.46 -10.79 8.12
C LEU A 138 0.41 -11.50 9.00
N GLN A 139 0.80 -11.99 10.18
CA GLN A 139 -0.11 -12.69 11.10
C GLN A 139 -1.11 -11.74 11.75
N ASP A 140 -0.68 -10.53 12.13
CA ASP A 140 -1.60 -9.50 12.62
C ASP A 140 -2.65 -9.17 11.57
N TRP A 141 -2.23 -9.03 10.30
CA TRP A 141 -3.14 -8.72 9.22
C TRP A 141 -4.15 -9.86 8.98
N ILE A 142 -3.72 -11.13 8.96
CA ILE A 142 -4.65 -12.26 8.85
C ILE A 142 -5.67 -12.26 10.00
N SER A 143 -5.22 -12.07 11.25
CA SER A 143 -6.13 -12.06 12.42
C SER A 143 -7.15 -10.93 12.35
N ILE A 144 -6.72 -9.73 12.00
CA ILE A 144 -7.63 -8.58 11.81
C ILE A 144 -8.63 -8.88 10.69
N TYR A 145 -8.14 -9.46 9.59
CA TYR A 145 -8.96 -9.78 8.44
C TYR A 145 -10.07 -10.80 8.74
N GLU A 146 -9.71 -11.91 9.40
CA GLU A 146 -10.62 -12.97 9.82
C GLU A 146 -11.69 -12.47 10.79
N THR A 147 -11.34 -11.55 11.70
CA THR A 147 -12.27 -11.05 12.71
C THR A 147 -13.21 -9.94 12.21
N GLN A 148 -12.76 -9.11 11.27
CA GLN A 148 -13.51 -7.92 10.86
C GLN A 148 -14.18 -8.02 9.49
N PHE A 149 -13.60 -8.76 8.55
CA PHE A 149 -14.02 -8.73 7.14
C PHE A 149 -14.58 -10.05 6.65
N LYS A 150 -14.00 -11.18 7.06
CA LYS A 150 -14.50 -12.50 6.69
C LYS A 150 -15.71 -12.82 7.57
N LYS A 151 -16.91 -12.69 7.01
CA LYS A 151 -18.18 -13.07 7.64
C LYS A 151 -18.72 -14.34 7.00
#